data_AF-A0AAW5BIU0-F1
#
_entry.id   AF-A0AAW5BIU0-F1
#
_cell.length_a   1.000
_cell.length_b   1.000
_cell.length_c   1.000
_cell.angle_alpha   90.00
_cell.angle_beta   90.00
_cell.angle_gamma   90.00
#
_symmetry.space_group_name_H-M   'P 1'
#
loop_
_entity.id
_entity.type
_entity.pdbx_description
1 polymer ?
#
loop_
_entity_poly.entity_id
_entity_poly.type
_entity_poly.pdbx_seq_one_letter_code
_entity_poly.pdbx_strand_id
1 'polypeptide(L)'
;MEKLPQRVVIHKRTPFKNDEIEGITNALKQAGISEIDLITITQEYDLKFIAEKIMYGQFLEDGYPVDRGTCIKLSSRNALLWTHGVVPSIQSNRRYYQGGRCIPAPLKITKYYGHGDLETIAKEILGFTKMNWNSFNLYTKLPATIDTSNTLA
;
A
#
# COMPACT_ATOMS: atom_id res chain seq x y z
N MET A 1 -19.63 -22.42 15.75
CA MET A 1 -20.53 -21.48 15.06
C MET A 1 -19.69 -20.76 14.02
N GLU A 2 -19.93 -21.00 12.73
CA GLU A 2 -19.18 -20.37 11.64
C GLU A 2 -19.56 -18.89 11.56
N LYS A 3 -18.62 -18.00 11.88
CA LYS A 3 -18.84 -16.55 11.84
C LYS A 3 -18.24 -16.01 10.56
N LEU A 4 -19.10 -15.47 9.69
CA LEU A 4 -18.65 -14.78 8.49
C LEU A 4 -17.90 -13.48 8.83
N PRO A 5 -16.95 -13.04 7.99
CA PRO A 5 -16.25 -11.79 8.19
C PRO A 5 -17.22 -10.61 8.07
N GLN A 6 -16.99 -9.57 8.87
CA GLN A 6 -17.78 -8.34 8.80
C GLN A 6 -17.39 -7.49 7.58
N ARG A 7 -16.10 -7.53 7.20
CA ARG A 7 -15.52 -6.75 6.11
C ARG A 7 -14.66 -7.60 5.19
N VAL A 8 -14.80 -7.38 3.89
CA VAL A 8 -13.98 -7.98 2.84
C VAL A 8 -13.31 -6.90 2.00
N VAL A 9 -12.00 -7.01 1.82
CA VAL A 9 -11.20 -6.13 0.96
C VAL A 9 -10.58 -6.97 -0.14
N ILE A 10 -10.76 -6.55 -1.39
CA ILE A 10 -10.20 -7.25 -2.55
C ILE A 10 -9.14 -6.37 -3.20
N HIS A 11 -7.93 -6.92 -3.30
CA HIS A 11 -6.80 -6.29 -3.98
C HIS A 11 -6.67 -6.85 -5.40
N LYS A 12 -6.57 -5.96 -6.38
CA LYS A 12 -6.34 -6.30 -7.79
C LYS A 12 -5.21 -5.44 -8.36
N ARG A 13 -4.61 -5.84 -9.48
CA ARG A 13 -3.62 -5.02 -10.22
C ARG A 13 -4.18 -4.32 -11.45
N THR A 14 -5.36 -4.72 -11.91
CA THR A 14 -6.04 -4.12 -13.06
C THR A 14 -7.35 -3.47 -12.61
N PRO A 15 -7.87 -2.48 -13.37
CA PRO A 15 -9.16 -1.87 -13.08
C PRO A 15 -10.29 -2.89 -12.89
N PHE A 16 -11.23 -2.57 -11.99
CA PHE A 16 -12.49 -3.30 -11.90
C PHE A 16 -13.44 -2.82 -12.99
N LYS A 17 -14.03 -3.76 -13.73
CA LYS A 17 -15.15 -3.50 -14.64
C LYS A 17 -16.44 -3.40 -13.85
N ASN A 18 -17.44 -2.69 -14.40
CA ASN A 18 -18.74 -2.53 -13.73
C ASN A 18 -19.39 -3.89 -13.40
N ASP A 19 -19.38 -4.83 -14.35
CA ASP A 19 -19.94 -6.17 -14.16
C ASP A 19 -19.20 -6.96 -13.06
N GLU A 20 -17.88 -6.77 -12.91
CA GLU A 20 -17.12 -7.39 -11.82
C GLU A 20 -17.51 -6.80 -10.47
N ILE A 21 -17.68 -5.47 -10.39
CA ILE A 21 -18.10 -4.79 -9.16
C ILE A 21 -19.48 -5.28 -8.75
N GLU A 22 -20.43 -5.32 -9.69
CA GLU A 22 -21.79 -5.78 -9.44
C GLU A 22 -21.82 -7.25 -9.00
N GLY A 23 -21.14 -8.14 -9.74
CA GLY A 23 -21.10 -9.56 -9.42
C GLY A 23 -20.51 -9.85 -8.04
N ILE A 24 -19.36 -9.25 -7.74
CA ILE A 24 -18.68 -9.42 -6.44
C ILE A 24 -19.55 -8.86 -5.30
N THR A 25 -20.06 -7.64 -5.46
CA THR A 25 -20.81 -6.99 -4.38
C THR A 25 -22.16 -7.66 -4.12
N ASN A 26 -22.84 -8.14 -5.16
CA ASN A 26 -24.09 -8.90 -5.01
C ASN A 26 -23.86 -10.24 -4.29
N ALA A 27 -22.82 -10.99 -4.68
CA ALA A 27 -22.49 -12.27 -4.05
C ALA A 27 -22.16 -12.11 -2.56
N LEU A 28 -21.31 -11.12 -2.21
CA LEU A 28 -20.93 -10.85 -0.82
C LEU A 28 -22.11 -10.36 0.02
N LYS A 29 -22.97 -9.48 -0.52
CA LYS A 29 -24.18 -9.01 0.16
C LYS A 29 -25.18 -10.13 0.41
N GLN A 30 -25.37 -11.05 -0.55
CA GLN A 30 -26.21 -12.23 -0.37
C GLN A 30 -25.70 -13.15 0.74
N ALA A 31 -24.38 -13.23 0.92
CA ALA A 31 -23.77 -13.93 2.05
C ALA A 31 -23.86 -13.17 3.38
N GLY A 32 -24.45 -11.97 3.43
CA GLY A 32 -24.58 -11.14 4.64
C GLY A 32 -23.37 -10.26 4.95
N ILE A 33 -22.45 -10.08 4.00
CA ILE A 33 -21.27 -9.22 4.14
C ILE A 33 -21.58 -7.86 3.52
N SER A 34 -21.67 -6.82 4.34
CA SER A 34 -22.03 -5.46 3.91
C SER A 34 -20.83 -4.55 3.67
N GLU A 35 -19.74 -4.72 4.43
CA GLU A 35 -18.54 -3.90 4.29
C GLU A 35 -17.61 -4.50 3.25
N ILE A 36 -17.56 -3.87 2.07
CA ILE A 36 -16.79 -4.35 0.92
C ILE A 36 -15.97 -3.20 0.36
N ASP A 37 -14.66 -3.39 0.24
CA ASP A 37 -13.76 -2.45 -0.45
C ASP A 37 -13.09 -3.14 -1.64
N LEU A 38 -13.26 -2.57 -2.82
CA LEU A 38 -12.63 -3.05 -4.05
C LEU A 38 -11.56 -2.05 -4.48
N ILE A 39 -10.29 -2.48 -4.42
CA ILE A 39 -9.16 -1.59 -4.67
C ILE A 39 -8.16 -2.19 -5.64
N THR A 40 -7.53 -1.31 -6.41
CA THR A 40 -6.38 -1.67 -7.22
C THR A 40 -5.10 -1.14 -6.61
N ILE A 41 -4.05 -1.94 -6.69
CA ILE A 41 -2.70 -1.61 -6.26
C ILE A 41 -1.79 -1.74 -7.46
N THR A 42 -1.22 -0.61 -7.89
CA THR A 42 -0.32 -0.52 -9.05
C THR A 42 0.97 0.18 -8.65
N GLN A 43 2.07 -0.05 -9.37
CA GLN A 43 3.33 0.63 -9.13
C GLN A 43 3.39 1.90 -9.99
N GLU A 44 3.70 3.05 -9.39
CA GLU A 44 3.80 4.34 -10.08
C GLU A 44 5.27 4.73 -10.25
N TYR A 45 5.91 4.23 -11.31
CA TYR A 45 7.37 4.30 -11.48
C TYR A 45 7.91 5.70 -11.77
N ASP A 46 7.06 6.60 -12.25
CA ASP A 46 7.45 7.95 -12.64
C ASP A 46 7.55 8.91 -11.44
N LEU A 47 6.99 8.52 -10.29
CA LEU A 47 7.04 9.31 -9.07
C LEU A 47 8.14 8.81 -8.14
N LYS A 48 9.17 9.63 -7.93
CA LYS A 48 10.32 9.34 -7.07
C LYS A 48 10.68 10.57 -6.25
N PHE A 49 10.55 10.48 -4.93
CA PHE A 49 10.74 11.62 -4.04
C PHE A 49 11.91 11.41 -3.08
N ILE A 50 12.66 12.49 -2.86
CA ILE A 50 13.70 12.64 -1.84
C ILE A 50 13.11 13.46 -0.70
N ALA A 51 13.41 13.09 0.55
CA ALA A 51 12.95 13.83 1.70
C ALA A 51 13.69 15.17 1.84
N GLU A 52 12.99 16.17 2.34
CA GLU A 52 13.57 17.43 2.80
C GLU A 52 13.47 17.52 4.32
N LYS A 53 14.47 18.16 4.93
CA LYS A 53 14.51 18.47 6.36
C LYS A 53 14.53 19.97 6.55
N ILE A 54 13.88 20.44 7.61
CA ILE A 54 13.92 21.85 7.98
C ILE A 54 15.02 22.04 9.02
N MET A 55 16.02 22.85 8.70
CA MET A 55 17.06 23.27 9.63
C MET A 55 17.21 24.79 9.56
N TYR A 56 17.22 25.45 10.72
CA TYR A 56 17.34 26.91 10.81
C TYR A 56 16.31 27.68 9.95
N GLY A 57 15.11 27.13 9.78
CA GLY A 57 14.06 27.73 8.95
C GLY A 57 14.25 27.57 7.44
N GLN A 58 15.25 26.80 7.00
CA GLN A 58 15.50 26.51 5.58
C GLN A 58 15.20 25.05 5.25
N PHE A 59 14.66 24.82 4.06
CA PHE A 59 14.52 23.49 3.47
C PHE A 59 15.87 23.03 2.95
N LEU A 60 16.36 21.92 3.50
CA LEU A 60 17.60 21.27 3.08
C LEU A 60 17.28 19.86 2.62
N GLU A 61 18.02 19.38 1.62
CA GLU A 61 17.92 17.99 1.20
C GLU A 61 18.35 17.06 2.35
N ASP A 62 17.58 16.00 2.59
CA ASP A 62 17.92 14.98 3.58
C ASP A 62 19.00 14.01 3.06
N GLY A 63 19.09 13.87 1.73
CA GLY A 63 19.95 12.91 1.05
C GLY A 63 19.41 11.47 1.08
N TYR A 64 18.17 11.29 1.56
CA TYR A 64 17.48 10.01 1.62
C TYR A 64 16.09 10.10 0.98
N PRO A 65 15.56 8.99 0.44
CA PRO A 65 14.17 8.96 0.00
C PRO A 65 13.18 9.23 1.13
N VAL A 66 11.92 9.44 0.75
CA VAL A 66 10.82 9.55 1.71
C VAL A 66 10.69 8.32 2.62
N ASP A 67 10.10 8.55 3.80
CA ASP A 67 9.91 7.51 4.80
C ASP A 67 8.95 6.41 4.33
N ARG A 68 9.23 5.18 4.73
CA ARG A 68 8.30 4.07 4.52
C ARG A 68 7.04 4.35 5.34
N GLY A 69 5.89 4.26 4.66
CA GLY A 69 4.59 4.58 5.23
C GLY A 69 4.12 5.99 4.88
N THR A 70 4.93 6.83 4.24
CA THR A 70 4.46 8.09 3.65
C THR A 70 3.28 7.80 2.71
N CYS A 71 2.15 8.44 2.98
CA CYS A 71 0.92 8.29 2.22
C CYS A 71 0.44 9.68 1.79
N ILE A 72 0.25 9.87 0.49
CA ILE A 72 -0.26 11.12 -0.10
C ILE A 72 -1.63 10.83 -0.71
N LYS A 73 -2.67 11.42 -0.12
CA LYS A 73 -4.03 11.34 -0.64
C LYS A 73 -4.16 12.28 -1.83
N LEU A 74 -4.38 11.72 -3.02
CA LEU A 74 -4.57 12.48 -4.26
C LEU A 74 -6.04 12.88 -4.46
N SER A 75 -6.97 12.02 -4.03
CA SER A 75 -8.40 12.30 -4.03
C SER A 75 -9.15 11.45 -2.99
N SER A 76 -10.48 11.52 -2.97
CA SER A 76 -11.30 10.61 -2.14
C SER A 76 -11.18 9.13 -2.52
N ARG A 77 -10.65 8.82 -3.71
CA ARG A 77 -10.51 7.46 -4.24
C ARG A 77 -9.07 7.07 -4.60
N ASN A 78 -8.12 7.99 -4.57
CA ASN A 78 -6.74 7.72 -4.96
C ASN A 78 -5.73 8.14 -3.90
N ALA A 79 -4.74 7.30 -3.66
CA ALA A 79 -3.61 7.61 -2.80
C ALA A 79 -2.31 7.02 -3.35
N LEU A 80 -1.18 7.67 -3.04
CA LEU A 80 0.16 7.15 -3.22
C LEU A 80 0.67 6.67 -1.87
N LEU A 81 1.24 5.47 -1.82
CA LEU A 81 1.79 4.88 -0.59
C LEU A 81 3.21 4.38 -0.83
N TRP A 82 4.17 4.93 -0.11
CA TRP A 82 5.55 4.42 -0.10
C TRP A 82 5.66 3.22 0.85
N THR A 83 5.44 2.03 0.30
CA THR A 83 5.76 0.77 0.98
C THR A 83 7.27 0.53 0.99
N HIS A 84 8.04 1.14 0.11
CA HIS A 84 9.49 1.09 0.14
C HIS A 84 10.04 2.49 0.41
N GLY A 85 10.87 2.62 1.42
CA GLY A 85 11.34 3.92 1.90
C GLY A 85 12.19 3.77 3.16
N VAL A 86 12.57 4.92 3.71
CA VAL A 86 13.41 4.99 4.91
C VAL A 86 12.69 4.42 6.13
N VAL A 87 13.45 3.72 6.95
CA VAL A 87 13.06 3.25 8.29
C VAL A 87 14.18 3.61 9.28
N PRO A 88 13.89 3.59 10.59
CA PRO A 88 14.92 3.78 11.61
C PRO A 88 16.09 2.81 11.45
N SER A 89 17.31 3.33 11.52
CA SER A 89 18.56 2.56 11.46
C SER A 89 18.99 2.12 12.86
N ILE A 90 19.65 0.96 12.95
CA ILE A 90 20.35 0.52 14.16
C ILE A 90 21.62 1.34 14.39
N GLN A 91 22.28 1.78 13.30
CA GLN A 91 23.44 2.65 13.37
C GLN A 91 23.01 4.09 13.65
N SER A 92 23.54 4.68 14.73
CA SER A 92 23.31 6.08 15.10
C SER A 92 23.68 7.03 13.95
N ASN A 93 22.89 8.09 13.80
CA ASN A 93 23.05 9.14 12.77
C ASN A 93 23.06 8.62 11.32
N ARG A 94 22.48 7.44 11.06
CA ARG A 94 22.22 6.96 9.70
C ARG A 94 20.74 6.64 9.53
N ARG A 95 20.30 6.64 8.27
CA ARG A 95 18.98 6.14 7.86
C ARG A 95 19.15 4.88 7.05
N TYR A 96 18.20 3.97 7.18
CA TYR A 96 18.22 2.70 6.47
C TYR A 96 17.01 2.59 5.53
N TYR A 97 17.23 2.14 4.31
CA TYR A 97 16.16 1.61 3.47
C TYR A 97 16.67 0.39 2.72
N GLN A 98 15.82 -0.61 2.58
CA GLN A 98 16.23 -1.94 2.16
C GLN A 98 16.85 -1.94 0.76
N GLY A 99 18.02 -2.56 0.61
CA GLY A 99 18.72 -2.67 -0.67
C GLY A 99 19.49 -1.43 -1.11
N GLY A 100 19.26 -0.25 -0.50
CA GLY A 100 20.08 0.95 -0.69
C GLY A 100 20.29 1.40 -2.15
N ARG A 101 19.38 1.02 -3.04
CA ARG A 101 19.51 1.24 -4.50
C ARG A 101 18.25 1.89 -5.04
N CYS A 102 18.45 2.86 -5.93
CA CYS A 102 17.41 3.67 -6.57
C CYS A 102 16.56 4.48 -5.57
N ILE A 103 15.85 5.48 -6.09
CA ILE A 103 14.82 6.19 -5.33
C ILE A 103 13.53 5.37 -5.43
N PRO A 104 12.93 4.94 -4.30
CA PRO A 104 11.69 4.18 -4.27
C PRO A 104 10.52 4.90 -4.92
N ALA A 105 9.78 4.16 -5.74
CA ALA A 105 8.50 4.57 -6.28
C ALA A 105 7.34 4.13 -5.38
N PRO A 106 6.26 4.92 -5.26
CA PRO A 106 5.09 4.55 -4.48
C PRO A 106 4.23 3.49 -5.18
N LEU A 107 3.40 2.83 -4.38
CA LEU A 107 2.22 2.15 -4.86
C LEU A 107 1.08 3.17 -5.02
N LYS A 108 0.39 3.12 -6.15
CA LYS A 108 -0.86 3.84 -6.38
C LYS A 108 -2.03 2.95 -6.03
N ILE A 109 -2.83 3.42 -5.08
CA ILE A 109 -4.05 2.79 -4.60
C ILE A 109 -5.23 3.52 -5.23
N THR A 110 -6.11 2.78 -5.92
CA THR A 110 -7.35 3.33 -6.47
C THR A 110 -8.55 2.53 -5.98
N LYS A 111 -9.51 3.22 -5.36
CA LYS A 111 -10.75 2.63 -4.85
C LYS A 111 -11.88 2.70 -5.87
N TYR A 112 -12.41 1.55 -6.24
CA TYR A 112 -13.51 1.41 -7.20
C TYR A 112 -14.87 1.34 -6.49
N TYR A 113 -14.93 0.63 -5.36
CA TYR A 113 -16.14 0.47 -4.54
C TYR A 113 -15.78 0.46 -3.06
N GLY A 114 -16.72 0.85 -2.21
CA GLY A 114 -16.61 0.77 -0.76
C GLY A 114 -16.46 2.10 -0.03
N HIS A 115 -16.85 2.09 1.24
CA HIS A 115 -16.82 3.26 2.12
C HIS A 115 -15.56 3.31 2.99
N GLY A 116 -14.67 2.31 2.91
CA GLY A 116 -13.42 2.30 3.67
C GLY A 116 -12.57 3.53 3.38
N ASP A 117 -12.01 4.13 4.43
CA ASP A 117 -11.12 5.26 4.28
C ASP A 117 -9.75 4.82 3.72
N LEU A 118 -9.17 5.67 2.88
CA LEU A 118 -7.89 5.38 2.23
C LEU A 118 -6.73 5.30 3.23
N GLU A 119 -6.80 5.97 4.37
CA GLU A 119 -5.79 5.86 5.42
C GLU A 119 -5.79 4.44 6.02
N THR A 120 -6.98 3.92 6.35
CA THR A 120 -7.13 2.54 6.85
C THR A 120 -6.61 1.52 5.84
N ILE A 121 -7.04 1.65 4.58
CA ILE A 121 -6.59 0.77 3.49
C ILE A 121 -5.07 0.86 3.31
N ALA A 122 -4.48 2.05 3.39
CA ALA A 122 -3.03 2.23 3.27
C ALA A 122 -2.27 1.56 4.43
N LYS A 123 -2.78 1.66 5.67
CA LYS A 123 -2.21 0.97 6.84
C LYS A 123 -2.30 -0.55 6.68
N GLU A 124 -3.42 -1.07 6.19
CA GLU A 124 -3.61 -2.50 5.91
C GLU A 124 -2.62 -3.01 4.86
N ILE A 125 -2.47 -2.29 3.74
CA ILE A 125 -1.48 -2.61 2.69
C ILE A 125 -0.07 -2.59 3.26
N LEU A 126 0.27 -1.56 4.05
CA LEU A 126 1.57 -1.45 4.71
C LEU A 126 1.82 -2.62 5.67
N GLY A 127 0.80 -3.07 6.40
CA GLY A 127 0.84 -4.28 7.22
C GLY A 127 1.10 -5.53 6.39
N PHE A 128 0.37 -5.74 5.29
CA PHE A 128 0.54 -6.91 4.43
C PHE A 128 1.91 -6.99 3.75
N THR A 129 2.63 -5.89 3.59
CA THR A 129 4.03 -5.92 3.10
C THR A 129 5.02 -6.47 4.13
N LYS A 130 4.60 -6.69 5.38
CA LYS A 130 5.39 -7.37 6.43
C LYS A 130 5.04 -8.85 6.58
N MET A 131 4.08 -9.35 5.81
CA MET A 131 3.51 -10.68 5.99
C MET A 131 4.00 -11.71 4.96
N ASN A 132 5.08 -11.41 4.21
CA ASN A 132 5.71 -12.40 3.36
C ASN A 132 6.70 -13.25 4.19
N TRP A 133 6.30 -14.48 4.51
CA TRP A 133 7.09 -15.44 5.29
C TRP A 133 8.16 -16.19 4.47
N ASN A 134 8.22 -15.97 3.16
CA ASN A 134 9.22 -16.57 2.27
C ASN A 134 10.50 -15.73 2.16
N SER A 135 10.63 -14.65 2.94
CA SER A 135 11.74 -13.70 2.84
C SER A 135 12.18 -13.20 4.21
N PHE A 136 13.49 -13.12 4.43
CA PHE A 136 14.10 -12.52 5.63
C PHE A 136 14.28 -10.99 5.52
N ASN A 137 13.87 -10.39 4.41
CA ASN A 137 13.85 -8.94 4.27
C ASN A 137 12.98 -8.27 5.33
N LEU A 138 13.32 -7.05 5.71
CA LEU A 138 12.55 -6.27 6.67
C LEU A 138 11.10 -6.07 6.20
N TYR A 139 10.87 -5.91 4.90
CA TYR A 139 9.54 -5.85 4.27
C TYR A 139 9.64 -6.17 2.78
N THR A 140 8.51 -6.44 2.14
CA THR A 140 8.36 -6.53 0.68
C THR A 140 7.84 -5.22 0.09
N LYS A 141 8.03 -5.03 -1.23
CA LYS A 141 7.51 -3.83 -1.92
C LYS A 141 6.00 -3.93 -2.18
N LEU A 142 5.52 -5.12 -2.50
CA LEU A 142 4.10 -5.42 -2.69
C LEU A 142 3.50 -6.09 -1.44
N PRO A 143 2.21 -5.86 -1.13
CA PRO A 143 1.54 -6.58 -0.05
C PRO A 143 1.45 -8.08 -0.39
N ALA A 144 1.52 -8.94 0.64
CA ALA A 144 1.49 -10.39 0.47
C ALA A 144 0.29 -10.90 -0.37
N THR A 145 -0.86 -10.23 -0.29
CA THR A 145 -2.04 -10.55 -1.12
C THR A 145 -1.79 -10.43 -2.62
N ILE A 146 -0.96 -9.49 -3.07
CA ILE A 146 -0.58 -9.35 -4.48
C ILE A 146 0.63 -10.22 -4.81
N ASP A 147 1.62 -10.25 -3.91
CA ASP A 147 2.88 -10.96 -4.12
C ASP A 147 2.67 -12.47 -4.27
N THR A 148 1.87 -13.08 -3.39
CA THR A 148 1.52 -14.49 -3.45
C THR A 148 0.73 -14.82 -4.72
N SER A 149 -0.27 -14.01 -5.07
CA SER A 149 -1.04 -14.21 -6.31
C SER A 149 -0.18 -14.12 -7.56
N ASN A 150 0.85 -13.26 -7.58
CA ASN A 150 1.77 -13.16 -8.72
C ASN A 150 2.70 -14.37 -8.83
N THR A 151 3.06 -14.98 -7.70
CA THR A 151 4.00 -16.11 -7.66
C THR A 151 3.32 -17.42 -8.10
N LEU A 152 2.02 -17.55 -7.83
CA LEU A 152 1.24 -18.76 -8.14
C LEU A 152 0.58 -18.73 -9.52
N ALA A 153 0.51 -17.56 -10.17
CA ALA A 153 -0.07 -17.39 -11.50
C ALA A 153 0.94 -17.76 -12.60
#